data_AF-A0A420R9V3-F1
#
_entry.id   AF-A0A420R9V3-F1
#
_cell.length_a   1.000
_cell.length_b   1.000
_cell.length_c   1.000
_cell.angle_alpha   90.00
_cell.angle_beta   90.00
_cell.angle_gamma   90.00
#
_symmetry.space_group_name_H-M   'P 1'
#
loop_
_entity.id
_entity.type
_entity.pdbx_description
1 polymer ?
#
loop_
_entity_poly.entity_id
_entity_poly.type
_entity_poly.pdbx_seq_one_letter_code
_entity_poly.pdbx_strand_id
1 'polypeptide(L)'
;MTSQSGSDGAFRQYLPDLNQPRFQNMKKQDSYEYADIFKKEGQPPWLHGLYLHWRNLFQEPYKGITNDGVVRDGLFELQDDGIPIDTIVEAADNLCANLSQDQKLKTCYHIDSPEWRSWSNPEFLLSDKGIRLDELSNELRSKALKVLELTLSPEGYQKALGAMRVNHFLGELVETPAIMNEFSYNFVLFGEPSTTRPWGYSFYGHHLCLNIFLYKAQIVVSPWFTGAEPNLIDDGPYKGTRILDKEETLGLRLMQSLSPEQQKASQVYKLMKDPAMPHGRWNHDDQRHLCGAYRDNRIVPYEGILVSNMSNEQQDYILGIANEFFLYLPDKARKLRLELLKKWFHETYWCWIGGYGDNDPFYYRIQSPVVIFEFDHHSGVFLNNKEPAKFHIHTLMRTPNGGDYGFTSPPDGTPCIGWQAHLNENQQWKCVKYQHGPDDEPQFRLQNIRASGRAMDLYNGGTSDGTEIVGWQYSGFGGHQLWCIRPVGYFPAHGTIVKIENIPAGTFVTLQGGSAQYGTRIVGSHGSLNDLHTDQLWILKLI
;
A
#
# COMPACT_ATOMS: atom_id res chain seq x y z
N MET A 1 -9.48 32.18 23.74
CA MET A 1 -10.38 31.31 24.50
C MET A 1 -11.71 31.29 23.79
N THR A 2 -11.90 30.34 22.89
CA THR A 2 -13.12 30.15 22.09
C THR A 2 -13.60 28.73 22.36
N SER A 3 -14.89 28.63 22.68
CA SER A 3 -15.59 27.50 23.27
C SER A 3 -15.45 26.19 22.49
N GLN A 4 -14.71 25.23 23.04
CA GLN A 4 -14.59 23.85 22.56
C GLN A 4 -15.54 22.88 23.29
N SER A 5 -16.54 23.38 24.03
CA SER A 5 -17.31 22.58 24.99
C SER A 5 -18.58 21.91 24.45
N GLY A 6 -18.79 21.87 23.13
CA GLY A 6 -20.05 21.42 22.52
C GLY A 6 -20.14 19.94 22.14
N SER A 7 -19.03 19.21 22.05
CA SER A 7 -19.01 17.84 21.46
C SER A 7 -18.27 16.78 22.29
N ASP A 8 -17.64 17.15 23.40
CA ASP A 8 -16.93 16.19 24.24
C ASP A 8 -17.92 15.16 24.81
N GLY A 9 -17.78 13.90 24.40
CA GLY A 9 -18.65 12.81 24.84
C GLY A 9 -19.94 12.60 24.02
N ALA A 10 -20.15 13.33 22.91
CA ALA A 10 -21.35 13.18 22.07
C ALA A 10 -21.55 11.75 21.54
N PHE A 11 -20.48 10.96 21.44
CA PHE A 11 -20.52 9.56 21.02
C PHE A 11 -21.22 8.65 22.06
N ARG A 12 -21.26 9.03 23.35
CA ARG A 12 -21.75 8.14 24.42
C ARG A 12 -23.23 7.78 24.30
N GLN A 13 -24.04 8.66 23.71
CA GLN A 13 -25.45 8.35 23.43
C GLN A 13 -25.63 7.23 22.38
N TYR A 14 -24.56 6.91 21.64
CA TYR A 14 -24.55 5.88 20.60
C TYR A 14 -23.84 4.60 21.05
N LEU A 15 -23.52 4.43 22.34
CA LEU A 15 -22.95 3.16 22.81
C LEU A 15 -23.94 2.00 22.54
N PRO A 16 -23.42 0.84 22.10
CA PRO A 16 -24.25 -0.31 21.79
C PRO A 16 -24.81 -1.00 23.05
N ASP A 17 -25.91 -1.75 22.88
CA ASP A 17 -26.35 -2.71 23.90
C ASP A 17 -25.44 -3.94 23.85
N LEU A 18 -24.58 -4.08 24.86
CA LEU A 18 -23.60 -5.16 24.95
C LEU A 18 -24.23 -6.53 25.24
N ASN A 19 -25.54 -6.62 25.49
CA ASN A 19 -26.25 -7.90 25.61
C ASN A 19 -26.57 -8.54 24.26
N GLN A 20 -26.38 -7.83 23.14
CA GLN A 20 -26.59 -8.39 21.81
C GLN A 20 -25.63 -9.56 21.52
N PRO A 21 -26.06 -10.57 20.74
CA PRO A 21 -25.25 -11.75 20.43
C PRO A 21 -23.85 -11.44 19.88
N ARG A 22 -23.70 -10.38 19.05
CA ARG A 22 -22.40 -9.94 18.52
C ARG A 22 -21.38 -9.74 19.65
N PHE A 23 -21.69 -8.90 20.63
CA PHE A 23 -20.78 -8.57 21.74
C PHE A 23 -20.62 -9.73 22.72
N GLN A 24 -21.69 -10.47 23.01
CA GLN A 24 -21.63 -11.64 23.89
C GLN A 24 -20.75 -12.76 23.33
N ASN A 25 -20.69 -12.91 22.00
CA ASN A 25 -19.79 -13.85 21.34
C ASN A 25 -18.36 -13.31 21.31
N MET A 26 -18.15 -12.04 20.94
CA MET A 26 -16.83 -11.41 20.92
C MET A 26 -16.12 -11.48 22.27
N LYS A 27 -16.85 -11.33 23.39
CA LYS A 27 -16.31 -11.46 24.76
C LYS A 27 -15.69 -12.82 25.07
N LYS A 28 -16.05 -13.86 24.32
CA LYS A 28 -15.63 -15.25 24.54
C LYS A 28 -14.55 -15.71 23.56
N GLN A 29 -14.17 -14.85 22.62
CA GLN A 29 -13.29 -15.17 21.51
C GLN A 29 -11.98 -14.42 21.63
N ASP A 30 -10.89 -15.04 21.18
CA ASP A 30 -9.67 -14.31 20.86
C ASP A 30 -9.69 -13.76 19.42
N SER A 31 -8.64 -13.01 19.05
CA SER A 31 -8.56 -12.40 17.71
C SER A 31 -8.49 -13.40 16.55
N TYR A 32 -7.97 -14.61 16.77
CA TYR A 32 -7.88 -15.65 15.75
C TYR A 32 -9.20 -16.36 15.58
N GLU A 33 -9.83 -16.79 16.68
CA GLU A 33 -11.16 -17.41 16.67
C GLU A 33 -12.18 -16.46 16.04
N TYR A 34 -12.13 -15.17 16.39
CA TYR A 34 -13.02 -14.15 15.83
C TYR A 34 -12.86 -14.02 14.30
N ALA A 35 -11.62 -13.96 13.82
CA ALA A 35 -11.32 -13.87 12.39
C ALA A 35 -11.66 -15.16 11.62
N ASP A 36 -11.39 -16.33 12.21
CA ASP A 36 -11.63 -17.64 11.62
C ASP A 36 -13.13 -17.91 11.46
N ILE A 37 -13.93 -17.60 12.47
CA ILE A 37 -15.40 -17.69 12.42
C ILE A 37 -15.96 -16.78 11.32
N PHE A 38 -15.52 -15.52 11.25
CA PHE A 38 -15.92 -14.61 10.17
C PHE A 38 -15.59 -15.16 8.77
N LYS A 39 -14.39 -15.72 8.60
CA LYS A 39 -13.93 -16.28 7.32
C LYS A 39 -14.67 -17.56 6.93
N LYS A 40 -15.05 -18.41 7.89
CA LYS A 40 -15.71 -19.70 7.63
C LYS A 40 -17.23 -19.61 7.54
N GLU A 41 -17.86 -18.88 8.45
CA GLU A 41 -19.33 -18.79 8.53
C GLU A 41 -19.90 -17.73 7.60
N GLY A 42 -19.07 -16.79 7.15
CA GLY A 42 -19.49 -15.72 6.23
C GLY A 42 -20.52 -14.77 6.85
N GLN A 43 -20.47 -14.58 8.17
CA GLN A 43 -21.34 -13.68 8.90
C GLN A 43 -20.53 -12.48 9.45
N PRO A 44 -20.95 -11.24 9.21
CA PRO A 44 -22.09 -10.86 8.38
C PRO A 44 -21.84 -11.00 6.85
N PRO A 45 -22.86 -11.33 6.03
CA PRO A 45 -22.66 -11.68 4.62
C PRO A 45 -22.12 -10.55 3.74
N TRP A 46 -22.51 -9.30 4.03
CA TRP A 46 -22.04 -8.15 3.24
C TRP A 46 -20.53 -7.93 3.41
N LEU A 47 -20.04 -7.98 4.67
CA LEU A 47 -18.64 -7.80 4.99
C LEU A 47 -17.80 -8.99 4.49
N HIS A 48 -18.35 -10.21 4.59
CA HIS A 48 -17.70 -11.38 4.00
C HIS A 48 -17.61 -11.26 2.46
N GLY A 49 -18.67 -10.77 1.81
CA GLY A 49 -18.66 -10.47 0.38
C GLY A 49 -17.59 -9.43 0.00
N LEU A 50 -17.41 -8.39 0.83
CA LEU A 50 -16.33 -7.41 0.66
C LEU A 50 -14.95 -8.07 0.80
N TYR A 51 -14.75 -8.91 1.80
CA TYR A 51 -13.51 -9.68 1.98
C TYR A 51 -13.19 -10.54 0.75
N LEU A 52 -14.17 -11.28 0.22
CA LEU A 52 -13.97 -12.06 -1.01
C LEU A 52 -13.63 -11.19 -2.22
N HIS A 53 -14.27 -10.01 -2.33
CA HIS A 53 -13.92 -9.03 -3.37
C HIS A 53 -12.48 -8.52 -3.22
N TRP A 54 -12.04 -8.19 -2.01
CA TRP A 54 -10.65 -7.84 -1.71
C TRP A 54 -9.66 -8.94 -2.09
N ARG A 55 -9.99 -10.21 -1.79
CA ARG A 55 -9.15 -11.36 -2.19
C ARG A 55 -9.02 -11.50 -3.70
N ASN A 56 -10.06 -11.15 -4.46
CA ASN A 56 -10.00 -11.11 -5.93
C ASN A 56 -9.08 -9.97 -6.41
N LEU A 57 -9.28 -8.74 -5.91
CA LEU A 57 -8.43 -7.59 -6.24
C LEU A 57 -6.94 -7.84 -5.91
N PHE A 58 -6.66 -8.56 -4.81
CA PHE A 58 -5.31 -8.94 -4.42
C PHE A 58 -4.58 -9.78 -5.48
N GLN A 59 -5.30 -10.59 -6.26
CA GLN A 59 -4.72 -11.41 -7.32
C GLN A 59 -4.28 -10.58 -8.53
N GLU A 60 -4.80 -9.36 -8.70
CA GLU A 60 -4.37 -8.48 -9.77
C GLU A 60 -2.93 -8.00 -9.49
N PRO A 61 -2.02 -8.06 -10.48
CA PRO A 61 -0.69 -7.49 -10.35
C PRO A 61 -0.77 -6.00 -10.02
N TYR A 62 0.16 -5.53 -9.20
CA TYR A 62 0.17 -4.14 -8.79
C TYR A 62 0.56 -3.20 -9.94
N LYS A 63 -0.21 -2.11 -10.09
CA LYS A 63 0.03 -1.01 -11.06
C LYS A 63 0.04 0.34 -10.37
N GLY A 64 -0.76 0.48 -9.30
CA GLY A 64 -0.99 1.75 -8.63
C GLY A 64 -2.27 2.45 -9.11
N ILE A 65 -2.77 3.35 -8.27
CA ILE A 65 -3.96 4.16 -8.56
C ILE A 65 -3.64 5.17 -9.67
N THR A 66 -4.56 5.34 -10.61
CA THR A 66 -4.42 6.28 -11.74
C THR A 66 -5.67 7.16 -11.82
N ASN A 67 -5.58 8.31 -12.49
CA ASN A 67 -6.76 9.15 -12.74
C ASN A 67 -7.57 8.69 -13.96
N ASP A 68 -6.94 7.99 -14.90
CA ASP A 68 -7.48 7.68 -16.24
C ASP A 68 -7.20 6.25 -16.72
N GLY A 69 -6.59 5.40 -15.89
CA GLY A 69 -6.19 4.04 -16.26
C GLY A 69 -4.77 3.91 -16.81
N VAL A 70 -4.02 5.02 -16.95
CA VAL A 70 -2.65 5.03 -17.45
C VAL A 70 -1.67 5.43 -16.35
N VAL A 71 -0.69 4.58 -16.09
CA VAL A 71 0.39 4.88 -15.12
C VAL A 71 1.36 5.88 -15.75
N ARG A 72 1.72 6.92 -14.98
CA ARG A 72 2.71 7.92 -15.37
C ARG A 72 4.07 7.63 -14.73
N ASP A 73 5.09 7.42 -15.55
CA ASP A 73 6.47 7.24 -15.10
C ASP A 73 7.16 8.59 -14.79
N GLY A 74 8.31 8.54 -14.09
CA GLY A 74 9.17 9.71 -13.87
C GLY A 74 8.65 10.73 -12.85
N LEU A 75 7.65 10.37 -12.05
CA LEU A 75 7.07 11.24 -11.01
C LEU A 75 7.84 11.20 -9.68
N PHE A 76 8.61 10.14 -9.45
CA PHE A 76 9.31 9.88 -8.20
C PHE A 76 10.77 9.58 -8.50
N GLU A 77 11.67 10.32 -7.86
CA GLU A 77 13.11 10.19 -8.03
C GLU A 77 13.74 9.62 -6.76
N LEU A 78 14.93 9.02 -6.92
CA LEU A 78 15.76 8.67 -5.78
C LEU A 78 16.29 9.95 -5.14
N GLN A 79 16.14 10.07 -3.83
CA GLN A 79 16.56 11.25 -3.09
C GLN A 79 16.98 10.91 -1.66
N ASP A 80 17.76 11.80 -1.06
CA ASP A 80 18.12 11.70 0.35
C ASP A 80 17.08 12.45 1.20
N ASP A 81 16.24 11.69 1.90
CA ASP A 81 15.22 12.21 2.82
C ASP A 81 15.75 12.50 4.24
N GLY A 82 17.04 12.20 4.49
CA GLY A 82 17.76 12.49 5.73
C GLY A 82 17.30 11.68 6.93
N ILE A 83 16.74 10.49 6.74
CA ILE A 83 16.43 9.60 7.85
C ILE A 83 17.72 9.02 8.46
N PRO A 84 17.76 8.74 9.77
CA PRO A 84 18.91 8.13 10.43
C PRO A 84 18.96 6.61 10.16
N ILE A 85 19.23 6.23 8.91
CA ILE A 85 19.09 4.83 8.46
C ILE A 85 19.93 3.84 9.29
N ASP A 86 21.15 4.22 9.72
CA ASP A 86 22.00 3.35 10.53
C ASP A 86 21.32 2.99 11.87
N THR A 87 20.72 3.98 12.55
CA THR A 87 20.01 3.78 13.82
C THR A 87 18.72 2.98 13.65
N ILE A 88 18.01 3.17 12.54
CA ILE A 88 16.80 2.42 12.22
C ILE A 88 17.14 0.95 11.94
N VAL A 89 18.21 0.69 11.17
CA VAL A 89 18.70 -0.67 10.88
C VAL A 89 19.15 -1.36 12.17
N GLU A 90 19.92 -0.69 13.04
CA GLU A 90 20.34 -1.26 14.31
C GLU A 90 19.14 -1.68 15.18
N ALA A 91 18.08 -0.87 15.24
CA ALA A 91 16.87 -1.20 15.99
C ALA A 91 16.12 -2.40 15.38
N ALA A 92 16.03 -2.45 14.05
CA ALA A 92 15.40 -3.56 13.34
C ALA A 92 16.20 -4.87 13.50
N ASP A 93 17.52 -4.82 13.41
CA ASP A 93 18.41 -5.96 13.65
C ASP A 93 18.29 -6.45 15.10
N ASN A 94 18.20 -5.54 16.08
CA ASN A 94 17.97 -5.89 17.47
C ASN A 94 16.63 -6.63 17.67
N LEU A 95 15.56 -6.15 17.04
CA LEU A 95 14.27 -6.85 17.02
C LEU A 95 14.43 -8.25 16.42
N CYS A 96 14.98 -8.36 15.20
CA CYS A 96 15.17 -9.61 14.48
C CYS A 96 16.02 -10.63 15.25
N ALA A 97 17.07 -10.18 15.94
CA ALA A 97 17.93 -11.04 16.76
C ALA A 97 17.18 -11.70 17.93
N ASN A 98 16.09 -11.08 18.40
CA ASN A 98 15.29 -11.55 19.53
C ASN A 98 14.01 -12.30 19.12
N LEU A 99 13.76 -12.45 17.82
CA LEU A 99 12.66 -13.28 17.32
C LEU A 99 13.04 -14.76 17.39
N SER A 100 12.11 -15.60 17.82
CA SER A 100 12.20 -17.05 17.62
C SER A 100 12.17 -17.40 16.14
N GLN A 101 12.56 -18.63 15.77
CA GLN A 101 12.53 -19.06 14.37
C GLN A 101 11.10 -18.99 13.79
N ASP A 102 10.09 -19.39 14.56
CA ASP A 102 8.69 -19.33 14.12
C ASP A 102 8.21 -17.88 13.94
N GLN A 103 8.62 -16.98 14.84
CA GLN A 103 8.33 -15.55 14.70
C GLN A 103 9.01 -14.95 13.47
N LYS A 104 10.25 -15.34 13.17
CA LYS A 104 10.95 -14.91 11.94
C LYS A 104 10.22 -15.37 10.68
N LEU A 105 9.79 -16.63 10.63
CA LEU A 105 9.05 -17.18 9.49
C LEU A 105 7.71 -16.45 9.24
N LYS A 106 7.05 -15.99 10.30
CA LYS A 106 5.83 -15.16 10.20
C LYS A 106 6.11 -13.70 9.87
N THR A 107 7.26 -13.17 10.24
CA THR A 107 7.56 -11.73 10.19
C THR A 107 8.31 -11.31 8.93
N CYS A 108 9.24 -12.13 8.44
CA CYS A 108 10.17 -11.73 7.40
C CYS A 108 9.72 -12.22 6.03
N TYR A 109 9.31 -11.28 5.17
CA TYR A 109 8.93 -11.52 3.79
C TYR A 109 9.99 -11.00 2.82
N HIS A 110 9.94 -11.46 1.57
CA HIS A 110 10.77 -10.89 0.52
C HIS A 110 10.32 -9.45 0.22
N ILE A 111 11.21 -8.56 -0.24
CA ILE A 111 10.84 -7.17 -0.54
C ILE A 111 9.74 -7.05 -1.61
N ASP A 112 9.65 -8.03 -2.50
CA ASP A 112 8.66 -8.10 -3.58
C ASP A 112 7.43 -8.95 -3.23
N SER A 113 7.23 -9.25 -1.96
CA SER A 113 6.08 -10.03 -1.50
C SER A 113 4.76 -9.28 -1.73
N PRO A 114 3.74 -9.91 -2.34
CA PRO A 114 2.44 -9.27 -2.54
C PRO A 114 1.77 -8.91 -1.22
N GLU A 115 2.20 -9.52 -0.10
CA GLU A 115 1.70 -9.24 1.25
C GLU A 115 1.78 -7.76 1.62
N TRP A 116 2.64 -6.92 1.03
CA TRP A 116 2.54 -5.46 1.17
C TRP A 116 1.11 -4.93 1.00
N ARG A 117 0.37 -5.51 0.03
CA ARG A 117 -0.97 -5.11 -0.39
C ARG A 117 -2.10 -5.70 0.45
N SER A 118 -1.79 -6.55 1.44
CA SER A 118 -2.81 -7.20 2.27
C SER A 118 -3.23 -6.40 3.51
N TRP A 119 -2.97 -5.09 3.54
CA TRP A 119 -3.39 -4.22 4.62
C TRP A 119 -4.91 -4.00 4.61
N SER A 120 -5.46 -3.87 5.81
CA SER A 120 -6.88 -3.60 6.06
C SER A 120 -7.01 -3.09 7.49
N ASN A 121 -7.98 -2.23 7.75
CA ASN A 121 -8.18 -1.59 9.05
C ASN A 121 -9.38 -2.06 9.89
N PRO A 122 -10.11 -3.18 9.63
CA PRO A 122 -11.10 -3.66 10.58
C PRO A 122 -10.42 -4.37 11.78
N GLU A 123 -11.20 -4.68 12.81
CA GLU A 123 -10.77 -5.45 13.98
C GLU A 123 -10.43 -6.91 13.68
N PHE A 124 -10.91 -7.42 12.54
CA PHE A 124 -10.63 -8.78 12.09
C PHE A 124 -9.18 -8.95 11.63
N LEU A 125 -8.52 -10.02 12.09
CA LEU A 125 -7.22 -10.46 11.57
C LEU A 125 -7.37 -11.11 10.19
N LEU A 126 -7.72 -10.32 9.17
CA LEU A 126 -7.98 -10.80 7.81
C LEU A 126 -6.72 -11.33 7.13
N SER A 127 -5.61 -10.61 7.29
CA SER A 127 -4.27 -11.08 6.96
C SER A 127 -3.55 -11.38 8.28
N ASP A 128 -3.27 -12.65 8.54
CA ASP A 128 -2.42 -13.08 9.66
C ASP A 128 -0.97 -13.14 9.17
N LYS A 129 -0.27 -12.02 9.28
CA LYS A 129 1.14 -11.87 8.92
C LYS A 129 1.85 -11.05 9.99
N GLY A 130 3.10 -11.41 10.28
CA GLY A 130 3.88 -10.74 11.31
C GLY A 130 3.67 -11.28 12.71
N ILE A 131 4.35 -10.63 13.64
CA ILE A 131 4.16 -10.78 15.07
C ILE A 131 3.09 -9.81 15.56
N ARG A 132 2.18 -10.29 16.40
CA ARG A 132 1.15 -9.46 17.02
C ARG A 132 1.58 -9.01 18.41
N LEU A 133 1.54 -7.70 18.68
CA LEU A 133 2.21 -7.09 19.83
C LEU A 133 1.64 -7.54 21.19
N ASP A 134 0.35 -7.84 21.29
CA ASP A 134 -0.32 -8.33 22.52
C ASP A 134 0.09 -9.76 22.92
N GLU A 135 0.72 -10.52 22.02
CA GLU A 135 1.26 -11.86 22.27
C GLU A 135 2.74 -11.86 22.68
N LEU A 136 3.42 -10.71 22.57
CA LEU A 136 4.84 -10.59 22.83
C LEU A 136 5.14 -10.27 24.30
N SER A 137 6.33 -10.64 24.74
CA SER A 137 6.89 -10.10 25.99
C SER A 137 7.02 -8.57 25.90
N ASN A 138 6.96 -7.90 27.04
CA ASN A 138 7.12 -6.43 27.10
C ASN A 138 8.42 -5.95 26.45
N GLU A 139 9.50 -6.72 26.59
CA GLU A 139 10.80 -6.41 25.98
C GLU A 139 10.72 -6.45 24.45
N LEU A 140 10.19 -7.54 23.88
CA LEU A 140 10.11 -7.70 22.42
C LEU A 140 9.11 -6.73 21.79
N ARG A 141 7.99 -6.46 22.48
CA ARG A 141 7.02 -5.42 22.12
C ARG A 141 7.67 -4.04 22.06
N SER A 142 8.47 -3.70 23.07
CA SER A 142 9.18 -2.41 23.12
C SER A 142 10.18 -2.27 21.97
N LYS A 143 10.85 -3.35 21.57
CA LYS A 143 11.74 -3.36 20.40
C LYS A 143 10.98 -3.08 19.10
N ALA A 144 9.82 -3.69 18.89
CA ALA A 144 8.99 -3.40 17.71
C ALA A 144 8.53 -1.93 17.68
N LEU A 145 8.05 -1.39 18.80
CA LEU A 145 7.66 0.02 18.91
C LEU A 145 8.85 0.98 18.75
N LYS A 146 10.06 0.55 19.14
CA LYS A 146 11.28 1.35 18.97
C LYS A 146 11.66 1.52 17.50
N VAL A 147 11.43 0.51 16.65
CA VAL A 147 11.61 0.64 15.20
C VAL A 147 10.69 1.74 14.64
N LEU A 148 9.42 1.77 15.07
CA LEU A 148 8.47 2.83 14.68
C LEU A 148 8.92 4.21 15.16
N GLU A 149 9.29 4.33 16.44
CA GLU A 149 9.72 5.59 17.05
C GLU A 149 10.92 6.21 16.32
N LEU A 150 11.90 5.39 15.91
CA LEU A 150 13.12 5.85 15.24
C LEU A 150 12.90 6.16 13.75
N THR A 151 11.86 5.60 13.14
CA THR A 151 11.59 5.76 11.70
C THR A 151 10.65 6.92 11.42
N LEU A 152 9.65 7.14 12.28
CA LEU A 152 8.62 8.16 12.10
C LEU A 152 9.06 9.51 12.68
N SER A 153 8.39 10.59 12.29
CA SER A 153 8.51 11.85 13.03
C SER A 153 7.99 11.68 14.48
N PRO A 154 8.43 12.52 15.42
CA PRO A 154 7.89 12.52 16.77
C PRO A 154 6.37 12.66 16.81
N GLU A 155 5.80 13.58 16.03
CA GLU A 155 4.35 13.81 15.96
C GLU A 155 3.60 12.65 15.31
N GLY A 156 4.18 12.06 14.26
CA GLY A 156 3.65 10.88 13.59
C GLY A 156 3.63 9.65 14.49
N TYR A 157 4.70 9.44 15.27
CA TYR A 157 4.75 8.37 16.26
C TYR A 157 3.69 8.58 17.36
N GLN A 158 3.52 9.81 17.87
CA GLN A 158 2.45 10.11 18.82
C GLN A 158 1.06 9.90 18.23
N LYS A 159 0.83 10.22 16.95
CA LYS A 159 -0.44 9.93 16.25
C LYS A 159 -0.69 8.43 16.15
N ALA A 160 0.33 7.61 15.85
CA ALA A 160 0.22 6.16 15.84
C ALA A 160 -0.15 5.61 17.22
N LEU A 161 0.54 6.04 18.30
CA LEU A 161 0.18 5.67 19.67
C LEU A 161 -1.22 6.15 20.06
N GLY A 162 -1.64 7.34 19.59
CA GLY A 162 -2.99 7.86 19.78
C GLY A 162 -4.05 6.92 19.18
N ALA A 163 -3.84 6.44 17.96
CA ALA A 163 -4.73 5.47 17.32
C ALA A 163 -4.77 4.14 18.09
N MET A 164 -3.62 3.65 18.57
CA MET A 164 -3.54 2.45 19.41
C MET A 164 -4.34 2.59 20.72
N ARG A 165 -4.23 3.74 21.38
CA ARG A 165 -4.98 4.06 22.61
C ARG A 165 -6.47 4.21 22.35
N VAL A 166 -6.86 4.82 21.24
CA VAL A 166 -8.27 4.92 20.83
C VAL A 166 -8.86 3.53 20.59
N ASN A 167 -8.11 2.63 19.94
CA ASN A 167 -8.53 1.24 19.77
C ASN A 167 -8.70 0.52 21.12
N HIS A 168 -7.76 0.70 22.04
CA HIS A 168 -7.88 0.18 23.40
C HIS A 168 -9.14 0.69 24.10
N PHE A 169 -9.37 2.00 24.07
CA PHE A 169 -10.52 2.63 24.69
C PHE A 169 -11.82 2.10 24.11
N LEU A 170 -11.93 1.97 22.79
CA LEU A 170 -13.10 1.35 22.17
C LEU A 170 -13.31 -0.10 22.64
N GLY A 171 -12.23 -0.89 22.71
CA GLY A 171 -12.27 -2.25 23.24
C GLY A 171 -12.77 -2.32 24.68
N GLU A 172 -12.44 -1.35 25.53
CA GLU A 172 -12.99 -1.24 26.89
C GLU A 172 -14.48 -0.88 26.86
N LEU A 173 -14.89 0.09 26.03
CA LEU A 173 -16.29 0.51 25.92
C LEU A 173 -17.24 -0.61 25.50
N VAL A 174 -16.77 -1.53 24.65
CA VAL A 174 -17.58 -2.68 24.19
C VAL A 174 -17.23 -3.99 24.90
N GLU A 175 -16.34 -3.94 25.89
CA GLU A 175 -15.85 -5.06 26.70
C GLU A 175 -15.23 -6.21 25.88
N THR A 176 -14.43 -5.91 24.83
CA THR A 176 -13.76 -6.91 23.98
C THR A 176 -12.22 -6.77 23.90
N PRO A 177 -11.50 -6.63 25.03
CA PRO A 177 -10.06 -6.39 25.03
C PRO A 177 -9.22 -7.56 24.46
N ALA A 178 -9.78 -8.78 24.39
CA ALA A 178 -9.12 -9.92 23.76
C ALA A 178 -8.97 -9.77 22.23
N ILE A 179 -9.76 -8.91 21.60
CA ILE A 179 -9.76 -8.64 20.16
C ILE A 179 -9.16 -7.24 19.89
N MET A 180 -9.60 -6.24 20.65
CA MET A 180 -9.22 -4.83 20.50
C MET A 180 -8.63 -4.28 21.80
N ASN A 181 -7.31 -4.17 21.85
CA ASN A 181 -6.57 -3.55 22.94
C ASN A 181 -5.44 -2.65 22.40
N GLU A 182 -4.67 -2.04 23.30
CA GLU A 182 -3.58 -1.11 22.95
C GLU A 182 -2.54 -1.75 22.03
N PHE A 183 -2.35 -3.06 22.13
CA PHE A 183 -1.31 -3.81 21.43
C PHE A 183 -1.86 -4.80 20.40
N SER A 184 -3.12 -4.64 20.00
CA SER A 184 -3.78 -5.43 18.94
C SER A 184 -3.32 -5.06 17.53
N TYR A 185 -2.00 -5.01 17.33
CA TYR A 185 -1.33 -4.57 16.11
C TYR A 185 -0.25 -5.57 15.72
N ASN A 186 -0.02 -5.71 14.42
CA ASN A 186 0.93 -6.62 13.83
C ASN A 186 2.11 -5.85 13.25
N PHE A 187 3.31 -6.42 13.36
CA PHE A 187 4.54 -5.91 12.76
C PHE A 187 5.11 -6.94 11.77
N VAL A 188 5.37 -6.50 10.54
CA VAL A 188 5.83 -7.34 9.43
C VAL A 188 7.01 -6.69 8.74
N LEU A 189 8.07 -7.43 8.43
CA LEU A 189 9.25 -6.96 7.70
C LEU A 189 9.24 -7.47 6.25
N PHE A 190 9.77 -6.64 5.36
CA PHE A 190 9.94 -6.94 3.94
C PHE A 190 11.38 -6.62 3.53
N GLY A 191 12.10 -7.62 3.05
CA GLY A 191 13.54 -7.53 2.86
C GLY A 191 14.31 -7.59 4.17
N GLU A 192 15.63 -7.56 4.06
CA GLU A 192 16.54 -7.53 5.22
C GLU A 192 16.88 -6.08 5.58
N PRO A 193 16.86 -5.70 6.87
CA PRO A 193 17.35 -4.41 7.31
C PRO A 193 18.72 -4.09 6.73
N SER A 194 18.82 -2.94 6.07
CA SER A 194 20.03 -2.56 5.35
C SER A 194 20.14 -1.05 5.19
N THR A 195 21.37 -0.56 5.28
CA THR A 195 21.72 0.85 5.00
C THR A 195 21.88 1.12 3.50
N THR A 196 21.87 0.07 2.67
CA THR A 196 22.22 0.17 1.23
C THR A 196 21.24 -0.55 0.30
N ARG A 197 20.53 -1.57 0.79
CA ARG A 197 19.51 -2.31 0.04
C ARG A 197 18.10 -1.85 0.44
N PRO A 198 17.10 -2.00 -0.45
CA PRO A 198 15.73 -1.68 -0.11
C PRO A 198 15.16 -2.69 0.89
N TRP A 199 14.45 -2.18 1.89
CA TRP A 199 13.71 -2.97 2.86
C TRP A 199 12.59 -2.12 3.45
N GLY A 200 11.75 -2.69 4.30
CA GLY A 200 10.73 -1.91 4.99
C GLY A 200 9.87 -2.77 5.91
N TYR A 201 8.81 -2.18 6.40
CA TYR A 201 7.87 -2.87 7.27
C TYR A 201 6.44 -2.34 7.14
N SER A 202 5.49 -3.20 7.47
CA SER A 202 4.10 -2.81 7.72
C SER A 202 3.82 -2.88 9.22
N PHE A 203 3.08 -1.89 9.73
CA PHE A 203 2.49 -1.91 11.06
C PHE A 203 0.99 -1.71 10.94
N TYR A 204 0.19 -2.70 11.33
CA TYR A 204 -1.25 -2.66 11.04
C TYR A 204 -2.13 -3.32 12.10
N GLY A 205 -3.34 -2.79 12.22
CA GLY A 205 -4.42 -3.28 13.08
C GLY A 205 -5.66 -2.42 12.90
N HIS A 206 -6.62 -2.54 13.81
CA HIS A 206 -7.85 -1.76 13.74
C HIS A 206 -7.52 -0.26 13.75
N HIS A 207 -8.06 0.46 12.76
CA HIS A 207 -7.88 1.90 12.56
C HIS A 207 -6.45 2.43 12.39
N LEU A 208 -5.43 1.60 12.21
CA LEU A 208 -4.08 2.05 11.87
C LEU A 208 -3.40 1.06 10.94
N CYS A 209 -2.99 1.52 9.77
CA CYS A 209 -2.17 0.76 8.84
C CYS A 209 -1.08 1.68 8.31
N LEU A 210 0.18 1.33 8.53
CA LEU A 210 1.35 2.04 8.02
C LEU A 210 2.15 1.07 7.16
N ASN A 211 2.47 1.47 5.93
CA ASN A 211 3.46 0.79 5.09
C ASN A 211 4.65 1.72 4.91
N ILE A 212 5.82 1.28 5.35
CA ILE A 212 7.05 2.06 5.34
C ILE A 212 8.09 1.33 4.50
N PHE A 213 8.50 1.96 3.40
CA PHE A 213 9.61 1.51 2.58
C PHE A 213 10.83 2.40 2.81
N LEU A 214 12.01 1.79 2.87
CA LEU A 214 13.29 2.40 3.17
C LEU A 214 14.32 1.99 2.11
N TYR A 215 15.04 2.97 1.58
CA TYR A 215 16.19 2.72 0.71
C TYR A 215 17.27 3.77 0.95
N LYS A 216 18.41 3.35 1.52
CA LYS A 216 19.44 4.28 2.02
C LYS A 216 18.77 5.29 2.96
N ALA A 217 18.99 6.58 2.75
CA ALA A 217 18.36 7.66 3.50
C ALA A 217 16.99 8.11 2.95
N GLN A 218 16.38 7.36 2.02
CA GLN A 218 15.05 7.66 1.47
C GLN A 218 13.95 6.90 2.23
N ILE A 219 12.80 7.54 2.42
CA ILE A 219 11.61 6.95 3.05
C ILE A 219 10.35 7.19 2.22
N VAL A 220 9.53 6.15 2.10
CA VAL A 220 8.18 6.23 1.55
C VAL A 220 7.22 5.68 2.60
N VAL A 221 6.31 6.52 3.10
CA VAL A 221 5.23 6.11 4.00
C VAL A 221 3.93 6.21 3.22
N SER A 222 3.62 5.17 2.44
CA SER A 222 2.38 5.05 1.68
C SER A 222 2.23 3.63 1.10
N PRO A 223 1.00 3.07 1.06
CA PRO A 223 -0.22 3.67 1.55
C PRO A 223 -0.26 3.60 3.07
N TRP A 224 -0.99 4.53 3.67
CA TRP A 224 -1.33 4.46 5.09
C TRP A 224 -2.80 4.82 5.32
N PHE A 225 -3.33 4.29 6.41
CA PHE A 225 -4.67 4.55 6.90
C PHE A 225 -4.63 4.89 8.38
N THR A 226 -5.40 5.88 8.81
CA THR A 226 -5.64 6.18 10.22
C THR A 226 -7.09 6.55 10.43
N GLY A 227 -7.76 5.83 11.33
CA GLY A 227 -9.13 6.06 11.73
C GLY A 227 -9.27 6.26 13.23
N ALA A 228 -10.47 6.64 13.66
CA ALA A 228 -10.83 6.74 15.05
C ALA A 228 -12.34 6.61 15.23
N GLU A 229 -12.78 5.75 16.16
CA GLU A 229 -14.18 5.62 16.61
C GLU A 229 -14.17 5.29 18.11
N PRO A 230 -14.50 6.22 19.02
CA PRO A 230 -14.59 7.65 18.79
C PRO A 230 -13.21 8.31 18.52
N ASN A 231 -13.18 9.58 18.15
CA ASN A 231 -11.94 10.36 17.97
C ASN A 231 -11.44 11.10 19.24
N LEU A 232 -12.08 10.85 20.40
CA LEU A 232 -11.71 11.39 21.72
C LEU A 232 -11.81 10.28 22.77
N ILE A 233 -10.76 10.13 23.58
CA ILE A 233 -10.80 9.38 24.84
C ILE A 233 -11.25 10.33 25.95
N ASP A 234 -12.45 10.14 26.51
CA ASP A 234 -13.04 11.03 27.52
C ASP A 234 -12.97 10.51 28.96
N ASP A 235 -12.45 9.29 29.15
CA ASP A 235 -12.30 8.61 30.43
C ASP A 235 -11.04 7.72 30.48
N GLY A 236 -10.67 7.26 31.68
CA GLY A 236 -9.54 6.36 31.88
C GLY A 236 -8.15 7.03 31.84
N PRO A 237 -7.07 6.24 31.79
CA PRO A 237 -5.69 6.74 31.94
C PRO A 237 -5.22 7.63 30.78
N TYR A 238 -5.84 7.51 29.61
CA TYR A 238 -5.50 8.25 28.40
C TYR A 238 -6.49 9.38 28.07
N LYS A 239 -7.32 9.78 29.05
CA LYS A 239 -8.29 10.87 28.91
C LYS A 239 -7.65 12.13 28.31
N GLY A 240 -8.31 12.69 27.30
CA GLY A 240 -7.85 13.87 26.56
C GLY A 240 -7.09 13.54 25.28
N THR A 241 -6.80 12.26 25.00
CA THR A 241 -6.24 11.86 23.70
C THR A 241 -7.27 12.10 22.61
N ARG A 242 -6.92 12.95 21.64
CA ARG A 242 -7.73 13.28 20.45
C ARG A 242 -6.85 13.18 19.21
N ILE A 243 -7.39 12.59 18.15
CA ILE A 243 -6.71 12.45 16.85
C ILE A 243 -7.64 12.86 15.71
N LEU A 244 -7.04 13.23 14.56
CA LEU A 244 -7.72 13.56 13.30
C LEU A 244 -8.52 14.89 13.30
N ASP A 245 -8.43 15.67 14.39
CA ASP A 245 -9.15 16.94 14.55
C ASP A 245 -8.53 18.09 13.73
N LYS A 246 -7.21 18.04 13.50
CA LYS A 246 -6.52 19.04 12.68
C LYS A 246 -6.88 18.90 11.19
N GLU A 247 -6.87 17.68 10.67
CA GLU A 247 -7.27 17.35 9.31
C GLU A 247 -8.72 17.77 9.04
N GLU A 248 -9.61 17.54 10.02
CA GLU A 248 -10.99 18.01 9.99
C GLU A 248 -11.06 19.55 9.95
N THR A 249 -10.40 20.21 10.91
CA THR A 249 -10.46 21.67 11.07
C THR A 249 -9.92 22.40 9.85
N LEU A 250 -8.78 21.94 9.31
CA LEU A 250 -8.16 22.55 8.14
C LEU A 250 -9.01 22.34 6.88
N GLY A 251 -9.55 21.14 6.68
CA GLY A 251 -10.44 20.85 5.55
C GLY A 251 -11.72 21.70 5.58
N LEU A 252 -12.36 21.82 6.74
CA LEU A 252 -13.55 22.64 6.91
C LEU A 252 -13.25 24.14 6.68
N ARG A 253 -12.16 24.67 7.24
CA ARG A 253 -11.74 26.07 7.03
C ARG A 253 -11.48 26.37 5.57
N LEU A 254 -10.82 25.46 4.84
CA LEU A 254 -10.63 25.62 3.40
C LEU A 254 -11.99 25.75 2.70
N MET A 255 -12.90 24.79 2.89
CA MET A 255 -14.22 24.82 2.25
C MET A 255 -15.02 26.10 2.59
N GLN A 256 -14.98 26.54 3.85
CA GLN A 256 -15.65 27.76 4.29
C GLN A 256 -15.00 29.05 3.76
N SER A 257 -13.71 29.02 3.40
CA SER A 257 -12.99 30.17 2.82
C SER A 257 -13.18 30.34 1.29
N LEU A 258 -13.75 29.35 0.61
CA LEU A 258 -14.00 29.39 -0.83
C LEU A 258 -15.13 30.38 -1.17
N SER A 259 -15.08 31.00 -2.36
CA SER A 259 -16.22 31.79 -2.86
C SER A 259 -17.45 30.89 -3.07
N PRO A 260 -18.69 31.43 -3.10
CA PRO A 260 -19.88 30.63 -3.37
C PRO A 260 -19.80 29.80 -4.67
N GLU A 261 -19.18 30.35 -5.71
CA GLU A 261 -18.94 29.66 -6.98
C GLU A 261 -17.94 28.52 -6.83
N GLN A 262 -16.84 28.76 -6.12
CA GLN A 262 -15.83 27.72 -5.83
C GLN A 262 -16.40 26.62 -4.93
N GLN A 263 -17.18 26.96 -3.90
CA GLN A 263 -17.88 26.00 -3.04
C GLN A 263 -18.81 25.10 -3.86
N LYS A 264 -19.61 25.69 -4.75
CA LYS A 264 -20.51 24.94 -5.63
C LYS A 264 -19.74 24.04 -6.59
N ALA A 265 -18.58 24.47 -7.09
CA ALA A 265 -17.75 23.69 -8.00
C ALA A 265 -16.96 22.58 -7.29
N SER A 266 -16.54 22.78 -6.04
CA SER A 266 -15.84 21.76 -5.24
C SER A 266 -16.78 20.72 -4.65
N GLN A 267 -18.01 21.11 -4.27
CA GLN A 267 -19.03 20.22 -3.71
C GLN A 267 -19.65 19.34 -4.80
N VAL A 268 -19.05 18.17 -5.01
CA VAL A 268 -19.50 17.22 -6.04
C VAL A 268 -20.82 16.54 -5.66
N TYR A 269 -21.08 16.35 -4.37
CA TYR A 269 -22.36 15.85 -3.86
C TYR A 269 -22.75 16.58 -2.58
N LYS A 270 -24.05 16.84 -2.40
CA LYS A 270 -24.55 17.63 -1.26
C LYS A 270 -24.74 16.78 -0.02
N LEU A 271 -25.12 15.51 -0.20
CA LEU A 271 -25.39 14.59 0.90
C LEU A 271 -24.25 13.59 1.07
N MET A 272 -24.01 13.15 2.30
CA MET A 272 -23.02 12.10 2.60
C MET A 272 -23.32 10.76 1.92
N LYS A 273 -24.58 10.53 1.56
CA LYS A 273 -25.03 9.47 0.66
C LYS A 273 -26.05 10.06 -0.31
N ASP A 274 -25.55 10.69 -1.36
CA ASP A 274 -26.36 11.43 -2.32
C ASP A 274 -26.99 10.49 -3.36
N PRO A 275 -28.30 10.57 -3.64
CA PRO A 275 -28.95 9.75 -4.68
C PRO A 275 -28.35 9.90 -6.07
N ALA A 276 -27.63 10.99 -6.34
CA ALA A 276 -26.94 11.20 -7.61
C ALA A 276 -25.59 10.45 -7.72
N MET A 277 -25.09 9.88 -6.61
CA MET A 277 -23.84 9.12 -6.63
C MET A 277 -23.98 7.87 -7.52
N PRO A 278 -23.05 7.65 -8.47
CA PRO A 278 -23.07 6.45 -9.27
C PRO A 278 -22.72 5.21 -8.42
N HIS A 279 -23.10 4.04 -8.93
CA HIS A 279 -22.73 2.77 -8.31
C HIS A 279 -21.21 2.70 -8.07
N GLY A 280 -20.82 2.32 -6.85
CA GLY A 280 -19.41 2.23 -6.43
C GLY A 280 -18.78 3.53 -5.92
N ARG A 281 -19.46 4.69 -5.99
CA ARG A 281 -19.01 5.94 -5.32
C ARG A 281 -19.21 5.91 -3.81
N TRP A 282 -20.22 5.17 -3.36
CA TRP A 282 -20.48 4.85 -1.96
C TRP A 282 -20.57 3.34 -1.77
N ASN A 283 -19.96 2.81 -0.71
CA ASN A 283 -20.20 1.44 -0.25
C ASN A 283 -20.37 1.42 1.28
N HIS A 284 -20.94 0.36 1.84
CA HIS A 284 -21.33 0.33 3.26
C HIS A 284 -20.12 0.49 4.21
N ASP A 285 -18.99 -0.13 3.89
CA ASP A 285 -17.88 -0.31 4.83
C ASP A 285 -16.78 0.75 4.63
N ASP A 286 -16.42 1.11 3.39
CA ASP A 286 -15.48 2.24 3.13
C ASP A 286 -16.20 3.61 3.04
N GLN A 287 -17.53 3.61 2.97
CA GLN A 287 -18.36 4.80 2.75
C GLN A 287 -17.95 5.58 1.49
N ARG A 288 -17.39 6.80 1.61
CA ARG A 288 -17.03 7.63 0.46
C ARG A 288 -15.56 7.48 0.05
N HIS A 289 -14.76 6.74 0.82
CA HIS A 289 -13.37 6.43 0.45
C HIS A 289 -13.33 5.65 -0.86
N LEU A 290 -12.51 6.14 -1.79
CA LEU A 290 -12.26 5.47 -3.05
C LEU A 290 -11.02 4.58 -2.97
N CYS A 291 -10.05 4.96 -2.13
CA CYS A 291 -8.71 4.40 -2.11
C CYS A 291 -8.42 3.54 -0.87
N GLY A 292 -9.46 2.96 -0.27
CA GLY A 292 -9.37 2.04 0.87
C GLY A 292 -8.60 0.74 0.57
N ALA A 293 -8.68 -0.20 1.51
CA ALA A 293 -7.95 -1.47 1.46
C ALA A 293 -8.13 -2.21 0.12
N TYR A 294 -7.06 -2.82 -0.40
CA TYR A 294 -7.02 -3.59 -1.65
C TYR A 294 -7.39 -2.83 -2.94
N ARG A 295 -7.66 -1.51 -2.88
CA ARG A 295 -7.97 -0.67 -4.06
C ARG A 295 -6.71 -0.19 -4.80
N ASP A 296 -5.67 -1.01 -4.82
CA ASP A 296 -4.33 -0.63 -5.27
C ASP A 296 -4.23 -0.23 -6.75
N ASN A 297 -5.18 -0.69 -7.57
CA ASN A 297 -5.21 -0.44 -9.01
C ASN A 297 -6.42 0.39 -9.46
N ARG A 298 -7.13 1.04 -8.52
CA ARG A 298 -8.38 1.74 -8.83
C ARG A 298 -8.12 2.94 -9.76
N ILE A 299 -9.03 3.15 -10.71
CA ILE A 299 -9.08 4.40 -11.49
C ILE A 299 -9.94 5.40 -10.70
N VAL A 300 -9.36 6.55 -10.36
CA VAL A 300 -9.99 7.60 -9.56
C VAL A 300 -9.89 8.92 -10.32
N PRO A 301 -10.91 9.30 -11.11
CA PRO A 301 -10.90 10.56 -11.83
C PRO A 301 -10.77 11.78 -10.92
N TYR A 302 -10.18 12.85 -11.47
CA TYR A 302 -10.14 14.15 -10.80
C TYR A 302 -11.54 14.75 -10.69
N GLU A 303 -11.81 15.39 -9.55
CA GLU A 303 -13.10 15.96 -9.19
C GLU A 303 -12.88 17.34 -8.55
N GLY A 304 -13.87 18.23 -8.66
CA GLY A 304 -13.85 19.54 -8.00
C GLY A 304 -13.02 20.60 -8.73
N ILE A 305 -12.28 21.41 -7.98
CA ILE A 305 -11.55 22.58 -8.50
C ILE A 305 -10.03 22.40 -8.44
N LEU A 306 -9.32 23.02 -9.39
CA LEU A 306 -7.87 23.08 -9.40
C LEU A 306 -7.35 24.00 -8.29
N VAL A 307 -6.34 23.52 -7.55
CA VAL A 307 -5.66 24.28 -6.49
C VAL A 307 -4.97 25.53 -7.04
N SER A 308 -4.44 25.48 -8.27
CA SER A 308 -3.87 26.66 -8.95
C SER A 308 -4.88 27.79 -9.21
N ASN A 309 -6.19 27.52 -9.16
CA ASN A 309 -7.24 28.54 -9.26
C ASN A 309 -7.66 29.11 -7.90
N MET A 310 -7.08 28.63 -6.81
CA MET A 310 -7.31 29.14 -5.45
C MET A 310 -6.42 30.35 -5.15
N SER A 311 -6.83 31.16 -4.18
CA SER A 311 -5.98 32.23 -3.63
C SER A 311 -4.78 31.64 -2.87
N ASN A 312 -3.75 32.46 -2.61
CA ASN A 312 -2.59 32.01 -1.84
C ASN A 312 -2.97 31.50 -0.45
N GLU A 313 -3.91 32.16 0.25
CA GLU A 313 -4.40 31.73 1.56
C GLU A 313 -5.06 30.34 1.50
N GLN A 314 -5.85 30.09 0.46
CA GLN A 314 -6.48 28.78 0.23
C GLN A 314 -5.45 27.69 -0.13
N GLN A 315 -4.42 28.05 -0.91
CA GLN A 315 -3.29 27.16 -1.17
C GLN A 315 -2.49 26.85 0.11
N ASP A 316 -2.38 27.79 1.04
CA ASP A 316 -1.76 27.57 2.34
C ASP A 316 -2.58 26.58 3.19
N TYR A 317 -3.92 26.62 3.12
CA TYR A 317 -4.74 25.56 3.73
C TYR A 317 -4.49 24.18 3.11
N ILE A 318 -4.32 24.08 1.78
CA ILE A 318 -3.94 22.82 1.12
C ILE A 318 -2.61 22.29 1.66
N LEU A 319 -1.60 23.16 1.83
CA LEU A 319 -0.32 22.77 2.42
C LEU A 319 -0.45 22.38 3.89
N GLY A 320 -1.30 23.06 4.66
CA GLY A 320 -1.62 22.71 6.04
C GLY A 320 -2.22 21.30 6.15
N ILE A 321 -3.22 20.99 5.31
CA ILE A 321 -3.81 19.65 5.24
C ILE A 321 -2.72 18.63 4.86
N ALA A 322 -1.97 18.89 3.79
CA ALA A 322 -0.89 18.01 3.35
C ALA A 322 0.16 17.75 4.44
N ASN A 323 0.48 18.74 5.27
CA ASN A 323 1.40 18.58 6.39
C ASN A 323 0.91 17.56 7.42
N GLU A 324 -0.39 17.54 7.72
CA GLU A 324 -0.99 16.55 8.64
C GLU A 324 -1.09 15.14 8.00
N PHE A 325 -1.30 15.06 6.69
CA PHE A 325 -1.23 13.77 5.97
C PHE A 325 0.21 13.25 5.83
N PHE A 326 1.19 14.13 5.73
CA PHE A 326 2.61 13.78 5.74
C PHE A 326 3.20 13.66 7.15
N LEU A 327 2.38 13.75 8.21
CA LEU A 327 2.86 13.87 9.58
C LEU A 327 3.75 12.69 9.99
N TYR A 328 3.53 11.49 9.46
CA TYR A 328 4.36 10.32 9.72
C TYR A 328 5.81 10.45 9.23
N LEU A 329 6.07 11.27 8.21
CA LEU A 329 7.40 11.46 7.63
C LEU A 329 8.29 12.32 8.52
N PRO A 330 9.57 11.95 8.72
CA PRO A 330 10.57 12.82 9.35
C PRO A 330 10.71 14.19 8.65
N ASP A 331 11.20 15.19 9.38
CA ASP A 331 11.14 16.61 8.97
C ASP A 331 11.62 16.92 7.55
N LYS A 332 12.80 16.43 7.16
CA LYS A 332 13.36 16.69 5.83
C LYS A 332 12.51 16.00 4.76
N ALA A 333 12.16 14.73 4.94
CA ALA A 333 11.27 13.98 4.06
C ALA A 333 9.93 14.70 3.88
N ARG A 334 9.30 15.12 4.98
CA ARG A 334 8.02 15.85 5.00
C ARG A 334 8.09 17.15 4.21
N LYS A 335 9.14 17.96 4.40
CA LYS A 335 9.36 19.20 3.64
C LYS A 335 9.51 18.92 2.14
N LEU A 336 10.28 17.91 1.76
CA LEU A 336 10.46 17.52 0.35
C LEU A 336 9.14 17.10 -0.30
N ARG A 337 8.26 16.37 0.42
CA ARG A 337 6.94 15.98 -0.09
C ARG A 337 5.98 17.15 -0.22
N LEU A 338 6.01 18.11 0.71
CA LEU A 338 5.25 19.36 0.60
C LEU A 338 5.67 20.17 -0.63
N GLU A 339 6.98 20.31 -0.86
CA GLU A 339 7.50 21.01 -2.05
C GLU A 339 7.15 20.28 -3.35
N LEU A 340 7.20 18.95 -3.37
CA LEU A 340 6.76 18.15 -4.51
C LEU A 340 5.28 18.40 -4.83
N LEU A 341 4.40 18.31 -3.83
CA LEU A 341 2.98 18.61 -3.99
C LEU A 341 2.76 20.03 -4.51
N LYS A 342 3.47 21.02 -3.96
CA LYS A 342 3.36 22.43 -4.37
C LYS A 342 3.70 22.63 -5.85
N LYS A 343 4.72 21.95 -6.37
CA LYS A 343 5.07 21.97 -7.81
C LYS A 343 3.92 21.45 -8.69
N TRP A 344 3.09 20.56 -8.17
CA TRP A 344 1.95 19.95 -8.85
C TRP A 344 0.62 20.68 -8.66
N PHE A 345 0.56 21.87 -8.05
CA PHE A 345 -0.70 22.62 -7.87
C PHE A 345 -1.45 22.91 -9.18
N HIS A 346 -0.75 22.95 -10.31
CA HIS A 346 -1.34 23.07 -11.64
C HIS A 346 -2.18 21.84 -12.07
N GLU A 347 -1.99 20.69 -11.42
CA GLU A 347 -2.76 19.45 -11.61
C GLU A 347 -3.11 18.82 -10.24
N THR A 348 -3.38 19.66 -9.24
CA THR A 348 -3.90 19.20 -7.94
C THR A 348 -5.35 19.65 -7.81
N TYR A 349 -6.23 18.73 -7.48
CA TYR A 349 -7.66 18.95 -7.38
C TYR A 349 -8.15 18.82 -5.94
N TRP A 350 -9.12 19.67 -5.59
CA TRP A 350 -9.86 19.66 -4.33
C TRP A 350 -11.34 19.36 -4.61
N CYS A 351 -11.88 18.30 -4.00
CA CYS A 351 -13.32 18.00 -4.02
C CYS A 351 -13.89 17.77 -2.63
N TRP A 352 -15.21 17.96 -2.51
CA TRP A 352 -15.97 17.95 -1.28
C TRP A 352 -17.29 17.21 -1.43
N ILE A 353 -17.72 16.51 -0.38
CA ILE A 353 -19.04 15.90 -0.25
C ILE A 353 -19.62 16.25 1.12
N GLY A 354 -20.91 16.56 1.17
CA GLY A 354 -21.63 16.81 2.42
C GLY A 354 -21.81 18.29 2.75
N GLY A 355 -22.27 18.55 3.96
CA GLY A 355 -22.42 19.91 4.49
C GLY A 355 -21.07 20.55 4.80
N TYR A 356 -21.08 21.80 5.26
CA TYR A 356 -19.87 22.56 5.61
C TYR A 356 -20.14 23.62 6.69
N GLY A 357 -21.22 23.46 7.45
CA GLY A 357 -21.39 24.08 8.76
C GLY A 357 -20.53 23.38 9.82
N ASP A 358 -20.34 24.04 10.96
CA ASP A 358 -19.39 23.59 12.00
C ASP A 358 -19.67 22.19 12.56
N ASN A 359 -20.94 21.75 12.48
CA ASN A 359 -21.39 20.45 12.97
C ASN A 359 -21.72 19.44 11.85
N ASP A 360 -21.58 19.84 10.58
CA ASP A 360 -21.93 18.98 9.46
C ASP A 360 -20.88 17.88 9.27
N PRO A 361 -21.30 16.63 8.97
CA PRO A 361 -20.39 15.63 8.46
C PRO A 361 -20.03 15.93 7.00
N PHE A 362 -18.81 15.55 6.63
CA PHE A 362 -18.27 15.79 5.30
C PHE A 362 -17.18 14.78 4.92
N TYR A 363 -16.89 14.74 3.63
CA TYR A 363 -15.72 14.11 3.03
C TYR A 363 -14.99 15.14 2.16
N TYR A 364 -13.66 15.04 2.10
CA TYR A 364 -12.88 15.74 1.08
C TYR A 364 -11.80 14.85 0.48
N ARG A 365 -11.39 15.20 -0.75
CA ARG A 365 -10.22 14.61 -1.41
C ARG A 365 -9.31 15.68 -1.98
N ILE A 366 -8.03 15.56 -1.70
CA ILE A 366 -6.95 16.26 -2.42
C ILE A 366 -6.26 15.22 -3.29
N GLN A 367 -6.17 15.47 -4.58
CA GLN A 367 -5.61 14.49 -5.52
C GLN A 367 -4.76 15.18 -6.58
N SER A 368 -3.59 14.62 -6.84
CA SER A 368 -2.63 15.03 -7.87
C SER A 368 -1.97 13.80 -8.50
N PRO A 369 -1.05 13.96 -9.48
CA PRO A 369 -0.23 12.84 -9.95
C PRO A 369 0.69 12.22 -8.88
N VAL A 370 0.96 12.91 -7.77
CA VAL A 370 1.94 12.47 -6.76
C VAL A 370 1.34 12.11 -5.40
N VAL A 371 0.11 12.50 -5.10
CA VAL A 371 -0.59 12.15 -3.85
C VAL A 371 -2.11 12.06 -4.02
N ILE A 372 -2.73 11.22 -3.19
CA ILE A 372 -4.16 11.23 -2.90
C ILE A 372 -4.34 11.26 -1.39
N PHE A 373 -5.07 12.26 -0.88
CA PHE A 373 -5.51 12.36 0.51
C PHE A 373 -7.02 12.26 0.54
N GLU A 374 -7.56 11.35 1.35
CA GLU A 374 -8.98 11.27 1.62
C GLU A 374 -9.24 11.45 3.12
N PHE A 375 -10.27 12.23 3.44
CA PHE A 375 -10.82 12.40 4.77
C PHE A 375 -12.32 12.12 4.69
N ASP A 376 -12.86 11.35 5.63
CA ASP A 376 -14.27 11.02 5.68
C ASP A 376 -14.80 10.91 7.11
N HIS A 377 -15.93 11.56 7.38
CA HIS A 377 -16.75 11.26 8.55
C HIS A 377 -17.61 10.02 8.31
N HIS A 378 -17.54 9.02 9.18
CA HIS A 378 -18.23 7.74 9.01
C HIS A 378 -19.44 7.61 9.95
N SER A 379 -20.39 6.79 9.52
CA SER A 379 -21.41 6.21 10.41
C SER A 379 -20.77 5.12 11.26
N GLY A 380 -21.37 4.84 12.42
CA GLY A 380 -20.79 3.93 13.39
C GLY A 380 -20.72 2.48 12.92
N VAL A 381 -19.64 1.80 13.32
CA VAL A 381 -19.41 0.36 13.13
C VAL A 381 -19.56 -0.37 14.46
N PHE A 382 -19.01 0.21 15.52
CA PHE A 382 -19.22 -0.22 16.90
C PHE A 382 -20.26 0.65 17.62
N LEU A 383 -20.29 1.94 17.31
CA LEU A 383 -21.31 2.86 17.78
C LEU A 383 -22.58 2.77 16.91
N ASN A 384 -23.74 3.08 17.50
CA ASN A 384 -25.05 2.90 16.86
C ASN A 384 -25.49 4.07 15.96
N ASN A 385 -24.66 5.10 15.75
CA ASN A 385 -25.04 6.21 14.86
C ASN A 385 -25.15 5.73 13.42
N LYS A 386 -26.37 5.77 12.86
CA LYS A 386 -26.65 5.32 11.49
C LYS A 386 -26.12 6.28 10.42
N GLU A 387 -26.05 7.56 10.76
CA GLU A 387 -25.56 8.60 9.88
C GLU A 387 -24.12 8.99 10.26
N PRO A 388 -23.33 9.50 9.30
CA PRO A 388 -22.01 10.05 9.54
C PRO A 388 -21.96 11.08 10.67
N ALA A 389 -20.95 10.97 11.54
CA ALA A 389 -20.76 11.87 12.67
C ALA A 389 -19.30 12.27 12.85
N LYS A 390 -19.08 13.45 13.46
CA LYS A 390 -17.74 14.05 13.65
C LYS A 390 -16.83 13.31 14.63
N PHE A 391 -17.36 12.30 15.32
CA PHE A 391 -16.58 11.47 16.24
C PHE A 391 -16.12 10.15 15.63
N HIS A 392 -16.48 9.85 14.37
CA HIS A 392 -15.94 8.70 13.64
C HIS A 392 -15.28 9.21 12.36
N ILE A 393 -13.95 9.22 12.34
CA ILE A 393 -13.17 9.79 11.24
C ILE A 393 -12.27 8.73 10.67
N HIS A 394 -12.24 8.61 9.35
CA HIS A 394 -11.27 7.83 8.61
C HIS A 394 -10.45 8.75 7.70
N THR A 395 -9.14 8.52 7.65
CA THR A 395 -8.22 9.20 6.75
C THR A 395 -7.30 8.18 6.08
N LEU A 396 -6.92 8.44 4.84
CA LEU A 396 -5.89 7.66 4.17
C LEU A 396 -5.06 8.53 3.22
N MET A 397 -3.86 8.04 2.96
CA MET A 397 -2.99 8.56 1.91
C MET A 397 -2.56 7.46 0.97
N ARG A 398 -2.52 7.80 -0.32
CA ARG A 398 -1.88 7.01 -1.37
C ARG A 398 -0.86 7.85 -2.11
N THR A 399 0.15 7.18 -2.63
CA THR A 399 1.03 7.70 -3.67
C THR A 399 0.63 7.04 -4.99
N PRO A 400 -0.15 7.73 -5.86
CA PRO A 400 -0.65 7.18 -7.12
C PRO A 400 0.48 6.91 -8.13
N ASN A 401 0.12 6.41 -9.31
CA ASN A 401 1.05 6.12 -10.41
C ASN A 401 2.18 5.16 -10.00
N GLY A 402 1.82 4.16 -9.20
CA GLY A 402 2.75 3.12 -8.76
C GLY A 402 3.56 3.47 -7.52
N GLY A 403 3.54 4.70 -7.00
CA GLY A 403 4.47 5.12 -5.95
C GLY A 403 4.21 4.57 -4.53
N ASP A 404 3.08 3.92 -4.26
CA ASP A 404 2.85 3.18 -3.01
C ASP A 404 3.89 2.04 -2.83
N TYR A 405 4.18 1.68 -1.58
CA TYR A 405 5.11 0.62 -1.20
C TYR A 405 6.57 0.82 -1.65
N GLY A 406 6.94 2.04 -2.06
CA GLY A 406 8.23 2.29 -2.71
C GLY A 406 8.35 1.60 -4.07
N PHE A 407 7.22 1.20 -4.64
CA PHE A 407 7.17 0.55 -5.94
C PHE A 407 7.41 1.60 -7.03
N THR A 408 8.15 1.18 -8.05
CA THR A 408 8.31 1.95 -9.28
C THR A 408 8.47 0.96 -10.42
N SER A 409 7.95 1.32 -11.60
CA SER A 409 8.29 0.57 -12.81
C SER A 409 9.80 0.66 -13.02
N PRO A 410 10.50 -0.47 -13.16
CA PRO A 410 11.94 -0.43 -13.42
C PRO A 410 12.19 0.31 -14.75
N PRO A 411 13.19 1.19 -14.86
CA PRO A 411 13.47 1.91 -16.10
C PRO A 411 13.90 0.97 -17.24
N ASP A 412 13.85 1.48 -18.48
CA ASP A 412 14.41 0.77 -19.63
C ASP A 412 15.90 0.49 -19.41
N GLY A 413 16.33 -0.72 -19.78
CA GLY A 413 17.70 -1.17 -19.56
C GLY A 413 17.93 -1.83 -18.20
N THR A 414 16.89 -2.00 -17.37
CA THR A 414 17.04 -2.71 -16.07
C THR A 414 17.53 -4.15 -16.30
N PRO A 415 18.65 -4.58 -15.71
CA PRO A 415 19.21 -5.91 -15.98
C PRO A 415 18.30 -7.06 -15.56
N CYS A 416 18.19 -8.08 -16.41
CA CYS A 416 17.71 -9.40 -15.99
C CYS A 416 18.86 -10.15 -15.30
N ILE A 417 18.57 -10.71 -14.12
CA ILE A 417 19.57 -11.36 -13.27
C ILE A 417 19.03 -12.68 -12.70
N GLY A 418 19.95 -13.61 -12.44
CA GLY A 418 19.68 -14.80 -11.64
C GLY A 418 19.52 -14.44 -10.16
N TRP A 419 18.51 -15.03 -9.53
CA TRP A 419 18.21 -14.85 -8.12
C TRP A 419 17.60 -16.12 -7.54
N GLN A 420 17.58 -16.24 -6.21
CA GLN A 420 16.87 -17.32 -5.54
C GLN A 420 15.38 -17.30 -5.92
N ALA A 421 14.83 -18.44 -6.30
CA ALA A 421 13.44 -18.55 -6.67
C ALA A 421 12.53 -18.29 -5.45
N HIS A 422 11.69 -17.26 -5.55
CA HIS A 422 10.59 -16.97 -4.63
C HIS A 422 9.25 -16.81 -5.37
N LEU A 423 9.26 -16.81 -6.72
CA LEU A 423 8.10 -16.86 -7.61
C LEU A 423 7.11 -15.69 -7.49
N ASN A 424 7.57 -14.55 -6.95
CA ASN A 424 6.77 -13.32 -6.90
C ASN A 424 6.73 -12.64 -8.28
N GLU A 425 5.92 -11.59 -8.44
CA GLU A 425 5.62 -10.93 -9.72
C GLU A 425 6.87 -10.51 -10.52
N ASN A 426 8.00 -10.22 -9.87
CA ASN A 426 9.28 -9.89 -10.53
C ASN A 426 10.00 -11.10 -11.15
N GLN A 427 9.63 -12.33 -10.79
CA GLN A 427 10.15 -13.57 -11.38
C GLN A 427 9.12 -14.26 -12.30
N GLN A 428 7.95 -13.67 -12.46
CA GLN A 428 6.90 -14.19 -13.34
C GLN A 428 6.93 -13.49 -14.69
N TRP A 429 6.76 -14.29 -15.75
CA TRP A 429 6.82 -13.81 -17.14
C TRP A 429 5.61 -14.31 -17.91
N LYS A 430 4.80 -13.38 -18.42
CA LYS A 430 3.73 -13.69 -19.37
C LYS A 430 4.35 -13.91 -20.75
N CYS A 431 4.16 -15.12 -21.28
CA CYS A 431 4.51 -15.46 -22.66
C CYS A 431 3.42 -14.96 -23.60
N VAL A 432 3.62 -13.80 -24.22
CA VAL A 432 2.68 -13.21 -25.18
C VAL A 432 3.06 -13.66 -26.57
N LYS A 433 2.23 -14.51 -27.20
CA LYS A 433 2.42 -14.91 -28.60
C LYS A 433 2.41 -13.66 -29.49
N TYR A 434 3.45 -13.49 -30.30
CA TYR A 434 3.61 -12.31 -31.15
C TYR A 434 3.35 -12.65 -32.62
N GLN A 435 4.12 -13.58 -33.16
CA GLN A 435 4.00 -14.05 -34.54
C GLN A 435 4.50 -15.49 -34.66
N HIS A 436 4.51 -16.01 -35.88
CA HIS A 436 5.13 -17.29 -36.20
C HIS A 436 6.49 -17.05 -36.87
N GLY A 437 7.49 -17.85 -36.49
CA GLY A 437 8.82 -17.88 -37.09
C GLY A 437 8.90 -18.81 -38.29
N PRO A 438 10.12 -19.12 -38.77
CA PRO A 438 10.35 -20.23 -39.68
C PRO A 438 9.71 -21.51 -39.14
N ASP A 439 9.17 -22.35 -40.03
CA ASP A 439 8.52 -23.63 -39.69
C ASP A 439 7.27 -23.53 -38.78
N ASP A 440 6.56 -22.38 -38.82
CA ASP A 440 5.32 -22.11 -38.06
C ASP A 440 5.50 -22.10 -36.53
N GLU A 441 6.73 -21.93 -36.06
CA GLU A 441 7.03 -21.98 -34.63
C GLU A 441 6.58 -20.69 -33.91
N PRO A 442 5.92 -20.80 -32.74
CA PRO A 442 5.43 -19.63 -32.04
C PRO A 442 6.58 -18.81 -31.47
N GLN A 443 6.62 -17.52 -31.84
CA GLN A 443 7.52 -16.53 -31.25
C GLN A 443 6.79 -15.74 -30.17
N PHE A 444 7.47 -15.53 -29.05
CA PHE A 444 6.90 -14.89 -27.88
C PHE A 444 7.62 -13.59 -27.55
N ARG A 445 6.86 -12.67 -26.98
CA ARG A 445 7.40 -11.63 -26.09
C ARG A 445 7.26 -12.12 -24.66
N LEU A 446 8.33 -12.01 -23.88
CA LEU A 446 8.34 -12.38 -22.47
C LEU A 446 8.13 -11.12 -21.63
N GLN A 447 6.90 -10.88 -21.21
CA GLN A 447 6.54 -9.70 -20.41
C GLN A 447 6.67 -10.02 -18.93
N ASN A 448 7.47 -9.25 -18.19
CA ASN A 448 7.53 -9.40 -16.73
C ASN A 448 6.20 -8.94 -16.11
N ILE A 449 5.65 -9.69 -15.14
CA ILE A 449 4.37 -9.36 -14.51
C ILE A 449 4.47 -8.07 -13.68
N ARG A 450 5.58 -7.87 -12.98
CA ARG A 450 5.82 -6.67 -12.16
C ARG A 450 6.16 -5.44 -13.00
N ALA A 451 6.98 -5.59 -14.04
CA ALA A 451 7.43 -4.47 -14.87
C ALA A 451 6.38 -4.16 -15.97
N SER A 452 5.32 -3.43 -15.58
CA SER A 452 4.26 -3.03 -16.50
C SER A 452 4.84 -2.38 -17.77
N GLY A 453 4.40 -2.85 -18.93
CA GLY A 453 4.83 -2.34 -20.24
C GLY A 453 6.23 -2.77 -20.70
N ARG A 454 6.96 -3.61 -19.95
CA ARG A 454 8.32 -4.05 -20.30
C ARG A 454 8.43 -5.53 -20.63
N ALA A 455 9.22 -5.83 -21.65
CA ALA A 455 9.57 -7.18 -22.09
C ALA A 455 11.05 -7.46 -21.87
N MET A 456 11.40 -8.74 -21.80
CA MET A 456 12.78 -9.18 -21.95
C MET A 456 13.31 -8.75 -23.32
N ASP A 457 14.45 -8.07 -23.31
CA ASP A 457 15.07 -7.45 -24.47
C ASP A 457 16.55 -7.82 -24.51
N LEU A 458 17.01 -8.33 -25.66
CA LEU A 458 18.43 -8.50 -25.92
C LEU A 458 19.00 -7.14 -26.35
N TYR A 459 19.80 -6.52 -25.49
CA TYR A 459 20.20 -5.13 -25.63
C TYR A 459 20.81 -4.84 -27.01
N ASN A 460 20.17 -3.92 -27.76
CA ASN A 460 20.51 -3.56 -29.14
C ASN A 460 20.58 -4.73 -30.14
N GLY A 461 19.99 -5.89 -29.82
CA GLY A 461 20.06 -7.09 -30.66
C GLY A 461 21.48 -7.63 -30.83
N GLY A 462 22.36 -7.40 -29.86
CA GLY A 462 23.76 -7.81 -29.95
C GLY A 462 23.92 -9.32 -30.18
N THR A 463 24.79 -9.68 -31.12
CA THR A 463 25.06 -11.08 -31.50
C THR A 463 26.32 -11.64 -30.85
N SER A 464 26.94 -10.91 -29.92
CA SER A 464 28.16 -11.33 -29.23
C SER A 464 27.85 -12.02 -27.91
N ASP A 465 28.70 -12.96 -27.50
CA ASP A 465 28.59 -13.57 -26.18
C ASP A 465 28.69 -12.52 -25.08
N GLY A 466 27.80 -12.62 -24.10
CA GLY A 466 27.73 -11.66 -22.99
C GLY A 466 26.89 -10.42 -23.30
N THR A 467 26.18 -10.36 -24.43
CA THR A 467 25.23 -9.27 -24.72
C THR A 467 24.19 -9.19 -23.60
N GLU A 468 23.91 -7.99 -23.08
CA GLU A 468 23.01 -7.83 -21.96
C GLU A 468 21.57 -8.23 -22.29
N ILE A 469 20.91 -8.89 -21.35
CA ILE A 469 19.47 -9.07 -21.38
C ILE A 469 18.86 -8.16 -20.31
N VAL A 470 17.95 -7.31 -20.73
CA VAL A 470 17.36 -6.23 -19.93
C VAL A 470 15.85 -6.23 -20.04
N GLY A 471 15.17 -5.54 -19.13
CA GLY A 471 13.78 -5.13 -19.30
C GLY A 471 13.71 -3.84 -20.13
N TRP A 472 12.91 -3.84 -21.19
CA TRP A 472 12.72 -2.67 -22.04
C TRP A 472 11.25 -2.49 -22.40
N GLN A 473 10.80 -1.24 -22.55
CA GLN A 473 9.45 -0.95 -23.01
C GLN A 473 9.15 -1.64 -24.34
N TYR A 474 7.87 -1.92 -24.60
CA TYR A 474 7.47 -2.55 -25.85
C TYR A 474 7.93 -1.76 -27.08
N SER A 475 8.73 -2.43 -27.91
CA SER A 475 9.06 -1.95 -29.24
C SER A 475 8.36 -2.82 -30.29
N GLY A 476 7.87 -2.18 -31.36
CA GLY A 476 7.43 -2.87 -32.58
C GLY A 476 8.57 -3.09 -33.57
N PHE A 477 9.75 -2.55 -33.28
CA PHE A 477 10.91 -2.50 -34.16
C PHE A 477 12.06 -3.33 -33.58
N GLY A 478 12.63 -4.20 -34.41
CA GLY A 478 13.82 -4.97 -34.06
C GLY A 478 13.53 -6.35 -33.46
N GLY A 479 14.44 -7.28 -33.73
CA GLY A 479 14.38 -8.66 -33.27
C GLY A 479 14.62 -8.89 -31.77
N HIS A 480 14.84 -7.81 -31.02
CA HIS A 480 15.46 -7.84 -29.70
C HIS A 480 14.54 -8.47 -28.64
N GLN A 481 13.23 -8.34 -28.82
CA GLN A 481 12.19 -8.83 -27.91
C GLN A 481 11.50 -10.10 -28.44
N LEU A 482 12.04 -10.72 -29.48
CA LEU A 482 11.49 -11.93 -30.11
C LEU A 482 12.22 -13.16 -29.60
N TRP A 483 11.50 -13.95 -28.80
CA TRP A 483 12.04 -15.13 -28.16
C TRP A 483 11.32 -16.39 -28.63
N CYS A 484 12.09 -17.41 -29.00
CA CYS A 484 11.58 -18.77 -29.17
C CYS A 484 11.89 -19.59 -27.92
N ILE A 485 10.88 -20.26 -27.40
CA ILE A 485 11.00 -21.19 -26.27
C ILE A 485 11.08 -22.60 -26.85
N ARG A 486 12.21 -23.26 -26.67
CA ARG A 486 12.60 -24.49 -27.32
C ARG A 486 12.63 -25.63 -26.30
N PRO A 487 11.64 -26.54 -26.26
CA PRO A 487 11.71 -27.71 -25.39
C PRO A 487 12.90 -28.59 -25.77
N VAL A 488 13.77 -28.89 -24.80
CA VAL A 488 14.95 -29.75 -25.00
C VAL A 488 14.96 -30.96 -24.05
N GLY A 489 13.99 -31.03 -23.13
CA GLY A 489 13.83 -32.16 -22.23
C GLY A 489 12.68 -31.97 -21.24
N TYR A 490 12.49 -32.96 -20.36
CA TYR A 490 11.46 -32.93 -19.34
C TYR A 490 11.98 -33.54 -18.04
N PHE A 491 11.85 -32.81 -16.93
CA PHE A 491 12.09 -33.33 -15.58
C PHE A 491 10.73 -33.58 -14.91
N PRO A 492 10.34 -34.84 -14.62
CA PRO A 492 9.02 -35.15 -14.06
C PRO A 492 8.65 -34.40 -12.78
N ALA A 493 9.62 -34.04 -11.96
CA ALA A 493 9.41 -33.30 -10.72
C ALA A 493 9.48 -31.76 -10.89
N HIS A 494 9.98 -31.26 -12.02
CA HIS A 494 10.36 -29.85 -12.17
C HIS A 494 9.76 -29.14 -13.39
N GLY A 495 9.30 -29.88 -14.40
CA GLY A 495 8.64 -29.34 -15.59
C GLY A 495 9.46 -29.49 -16.87
N THR A 496 9.09 -28.72 -17.89
CA THR A 496 9.75 -28.75 -19.20
C THR A 496 11.05 -27.98 -19.14
N ILE A 497 12.14 -28.62 -19.58
CA ILE A 497 13.43 -27.98 -19.77
C ILE A 497 13.41 -27.32 -21.14
N VAL A 498 13.74 -26.04 -21.16
CA VAL A 498 13.74 -25.25 -22.38
C VAL A 498 15.08 -24.55 -22.57
N LYS A 499 15.38 -24.24 -23.83
CA LYS A 499 16.28 -23.15 -24.19
C LYS A 499 15.44 -21.98 -24.67
N ILE A 500 15.88 -20.75 -24.38
CA ILE A 500 15.19 -19.54 -24.80
C ILE A 500 16.12 -18.82 -25.78
N GLU A 501 15.69 -18.71 -27.04
CA GLU A 501 16.51 -18.24 -28.15
C GLU A 501 16.04 -16.87 -28.62
N ASN A 502 16.95 -15.91 -28.77
CA ASN A 502 16.69 -14.73 -29.58
C ASN A 502 16.99 -15.08 -31.04
N ILE A 503 15.94 -15.26 -31.85
CA ILE A 503 16.09 -15.75 -33.23
C ILE A 503 16.98 -14.84 -34.08
N PRO A 504 16.77 -13.51 -34.11
CA PRO A 504 17.55 -12.66 -35.00
C PRO A 504 19.04 -12.59 -34.65
N ALA A 505 19.39 -12.77 -33.37
CA ALA A 505 20.78 -12.83 -32.93
C ALA A 505 21.40 -14.24 -32.99
N GLY A 506 20.59 -15.30 -32.99
CA GLY A 506 21.07 -16.70 -32.93
C GLY A 506 21.72 -17.05 -31.59
N THR A 507 21.39 -16.33 -30.52
CA THR A 507 21.94 -16.52 -29.17
C THR A 507 20.86 -16.95 -28.18
N PHE A 508 21.28 -17.66 -27.13
CA PHE A 508 20.42 -18.16 -26.07
C PHE A 508 20.55 -17.36 -24.78
N VAL A 509 19.45 -17.27 -24.03
CA VAL A 509 19.42 -16.76 -22.66
C VAL A 509 20.33 -17.63 -21.80
N THR A 510 21.37 -17.01 -21.24
CA THR A 510 22.46 -17.69 -20.54
C THR A 510 22.67 -17.06 -19.16
N LEU A 511 22.69 -17.87 -18.10
CA LEU A 511 23.11 -17.46 -16.76
C LEU A 511 24.64 -17.38 -16.72
N GLN A 512 25.22 -16.19 -16.66
CA GLN A 512 26.65 -16.00 -16.89
C GLN A 512 27.52 -16.90 -15.98
N GLY A 513 28.26 -17.82 -16.59
CA GLY A 513 29.14 -18.77 -15.90
C GLY A 513 28.43 -19.82 -15.04
N GLY A 514 27.10 -19.96 -15.15
CA GLY A 514 26.30 -20.89 -14.34
C GLY A 514 26.33 -20.58 -12.84
N SER A 515 26.63 -19.34 -12.45
CA SER A 515 26.79 -18.96 -11.05
C SER A 515 25.46 -18.91 -10.30
N ALA A 516 25.42 -19.51 -9.11
CA ALA A 516 24.27 -19.44 -8.20
C ALA A 516 24.23 -18.16 -7.34
N GLN A 517 25.19 -17.24 -7.53
CA GLN A 517 25.24 -15.99 -6.78
C GLN A 517 24.05 -15.08 -7.12
N TYR A 518 23.45 -14.47 -6.09
CA TYR A 518 22.35 -13.52 -6.29
C TYR A 518 22.82 -12.29 -7.06
N GLY A 519 22.12 -11.95 -8.13
CA GLY A 519 22.51 -10.87 -9.03
C GLY A 519 23.43 -11.30 -10.16
N THR A 520 23.67 -12.61 -10.34
CA THR A 520 24.41 -13.11 -11.51
C THR A 520 23.71 -12.62 -12.78
N ARG A 521 24.47 -12.08 -13.74
CA ARG A 521 23.90 -11.52 -14.97
C ARG A 521 23.28 -12.61 -15.84
N ILE A 522 22.16 -12.28 -16.47
CA ILE A 522 21.60 -13.04 -17.58
C ILE A 522 21.98 -12.32 -18.88
N VAL A 523 22.53 -13.06 -19.82
CA VAL A 523 23.11 -12.54 -21.07
C VAL A 523 22.70 -13.39 -22.27
N GLY A 524 22.81 -12.83 -23.47
CA GLY A 524 22.80 -13.59 -24.72
C GLY A 524 24.18 -14.16 -25.01
N SER A 525 24.24 -15.46 -25.26
CA SER A 525 25.45 -16.16 -25.73
C SER A 525 25.11 -17.22 -26.75
N HIS A 526 26.04 -17.53 -27.64
CA HIS A 526 25.89 -18.60 -28.62
C HIS A 526 25.70 -19.96 -27.92
N GLY A 527 25.05 -20.87 -28.63
CA GLY A 527 24.80 -22.23 -28.19
C GLY A 527 24.14 -23.04 -29.28
N SER A 528 23.73 -24.26 -28.94
CA SER A 528 23.03 -25.19 -29.82
C SER A 528 21.88 -25.86 -29.10
N LEU A 529 20.79 -26.17 -29.79
CA LEU A 529 19.70 -26.95 -29.22
C LEU A 529 20.10 -28.36 -28.81
N ASN A 530 21.20 -28.87 -29.37
CA ASN A 530 21.69 -30.22 -29.10
C ASN A 530 22.69 -30.29 -27.93
N ASP A 531 23.16 -29.15 -27.44
CA ASP A 531 24.06 -29.13 -26.28
C ASP A 531 23.27 -29.02 -24.96
N LEU A 532 23.89 -29.52 -23.89
CA LEU A 532 23.33 -29.56 -22.54
C LEU A 532 24.09 -28.62 -21.59
N HIS A 533 24.57 -27.48 -22.11
CA HIS A 533 25.19 -26.45 -21.29
C HIS A 533 24.18 -25.95 -20.26
N THR A 534 24.39 -26.31 -18.99
CA THR A 534 23.41 -26.13 -17.91
C THR A 534 23.08 -24.67 -17.62
N ASP A 535 23.96 -23.75 -17.99
CA ASP A 535 23.78 -22.31 -17.92
C ASP A 535 22.81 -21.74 -18.97
N GLN A 536 22.43 -22.53 -19.98
CA GLN A 536 21.41 -22.20 -20.98
C GLN A 536 20.11 -23.01 -20.83
N LEU A 537 20.05 -23.93 -19.86
CA LEU A 537 18.87 -24.74 -19.59
C LEU A 537 18.00 -24.06 -18.54
N TRP A 538 16.76 -23.76 -18.93
CA TRP A 538 15.77 -23.13 -18.07
C TRP A 538 14.61 -24.08 -17.81
N ILE A 539 14.01 -23.98 -16.62
CA ILE A 539 12.82 -24.74 -16.27
C ILE A 539 11.64 -23.78 -16.23
N LEU A 540 10.63 -24.02 -17.08
CA LEU A 540 9.39 -23.26 -17.04
C LEU A 540 8.39 -23.91 -16.08
N LYS A 541 8.14 -23.22 -14.97
CA LYS A 541 7.08 -23.57 -14.02
C LYS A 541 5.84 -22.74 -14.33
N LEU A 542 4.77 -23.42 -14.74
CA LEU A 542 3.45 -22.77 -14.89
C LEU A 542 2.89 -22.47 -13.50
N ILE A 543 2.41 -21.24 -13.31
CA ILE A 543 1.86 -20.72 -12.06
C ILE A 543 0.38 -20.38 -12.29
#